data_AF-W1NBM2-F1
#
_entry.id   AF-W1NBM2-F1
#
_cell.length_a   1.000
_cell.length_b   1.000
_cell.length_c   1.000
_cell.angle_alpha   90.00
_cell.angle_beta   90.00
_cell.angle_gamma   90.00
#
_symmetry.space_group_name_H-M   'P 1'
#
loop_
_entity.id
_entity.type
_entity.pdbx_description
1 polymer ?
#
loop_
_entity_poly.entity_id
_entity_poly.type
_entity_poly.pdbx_seq_one_letter_code
_entity_poly.pdbx_strand_id
1 'polypeptide(L)'
;MRFELPALPYDRHSLEPHLSAAMVDAHYSGYHLACIQRLNTRLECLNPTADSLEELLDSTDDEIAYLAAEVWNHAFYWHCLTPWGNTTPAAELKADIDGAFGSLAGFHQAFKTSALAHIGSGWIWLIRNHDGQLTIITTNDGQAPLAQGIKPLIGIDLWEHAWYLDFQNNRDAYLDAISTLINWDFVTLNNG
;
A
#
# COMPACT_ATOMS: atom_id res chain seq x y z
N MET A 1 17.49 3.38 -18.04
CA MET A 1 17.06 2.57 -16.88
C MET A 1 15.69 2.00 -17.20
N ARG A 2 15.32 0.85 -16.63
CA ARG A 2 13.98 0.29 -16.79
C ARG A 2 13.55 -0.40 -15.52
N PHE A 3 12.39 -0.03 -14.98
CA PHE A 3 11.75 -0.71 -13.87
C PHE A 3 10.98 -1.93 -14.38
N GLU A 4 11.01 -3.01 -13.61
CA GLU A 4 10.30 -4.25 -13.89
C GLU A 4 9.17 -4.44 -12.90
N LEU A 5 8.13 -5.18 -13.31
CA LEU A 5 7.05 -5.56 -12.40
C LEU A 5 7.61 -6.56 -11.38
N PRO A 6 7.68 -6.21 -10.08
CA PRO A 6 8.21 -7.11 -9.06
C PRO A 6 7.32 -8.34 -8.97
N ALA A 7 7.91 -9.52 -8.82
CA ALA A 7 7.13 -10.75 -8.63
C ALA A 7 6.21 -10.63 -7.40
N LEU A 8 4.97 -11.11 -7.51
CA LEU A 8 4.09 -11.21 -6.35
C LEU A 8 4.73 -12.09 -5.26
N PRO A 9 4.57 -11.75 -3.97
CA PRO A 9 5.11 -12.55 -2.87
C PRO A 9 4.33 -13.87 -2.63
N TYR A 10 3.24 -14.09 -3.35
CA TYR A 10 2.37 -15.27 -3.28
C TYR A 10 1.66 -15.50 -4.62
N ASP A 11 1.00 -16.65 -4.78
CA ASP A 11 0.22 -16.96 -5.98
C ASP A 11 -1.04 -16.10 -6.08
N ARG A 12 -1.51 -15.86 -7.31
CA ARG A 12 -2.68 -14.99 -7.58
C ARG A 12 -3.95 -15.39 -6.82
N HIS A 13 -4.13 -16.68 -6.54
CA HIS A 13 -5.30 -17.23 -5.84
C HIS A 13 -5.13 -17.25 -4.32
N SER A 14 -3.95 -16.94 -3.78
CA SER A 14 -3.67 -17.17 -2.37
C SER A 14 -4.47 -16.26 -1.43
N LEU A 15 -4.94 -15.10 -1.90
CA LEU A 15 -5.74 -14.17 -1.09
C LEU A 15 -7.24 -14.51 -1.06
N GLU A 16 -7.67 -15.55 -1.79
CA GLU A 16 -9.06 -16.01 -1.73
C GLU A 16 -9.41 -16.59 -0.34
N PRO A 17 -10.64 -16.42 0.15
CA PRO A 17 -11.78 -15.78 -0.50
C PRO A 17 -11.87 -14.26 -0.28
N HIS A 18 -10.86 -13.65 0.35
CA HIS A 18 -10.91 -12.24 0.76
C HIS A 18 -10.63 -11.26 -0.39
N LEU A 19 -9.80 -11.67 -1.36
CA LEU A 19 -9.58 -10.97 -2.62
C LEU A 19 -9.47 -12.02 -3.73
N SER A 20 -10.29 -11.90 -4.77
CA SER A 20 -10.32 -12.91 -5.85
C SER A 20 -9.06 -12.84 -6.70
N ALA A 21 -8.68 -13.96 -7.32
CA ALA A 21 -7.57 -13.94 -8.25
C ALA A 21 -7.81 -13.04 -9.48
N ALA A 22 -9.07 -12.85 -9.87
CA ALA A 22 -9.42 -11.92 -10.93
C ALA A 22 -9.15 -10.47 -10.49
N MET A 23 -9.43 -10.15 -9.22
CA MET A 23 -9.12 -8.83 -8.66
C MET A 23 -7.61 -8.62 -8.53
N VAL A 24 -6.88 -9.61 -8.01
CA VAL A 24 -5.40 -9.58 -7.95
C VAL A 24 -4.81 -9.39 -9.35
N ASP A 25 -5.27 -10.11 -10.36
CA ASP A 25 -4.72 -10.00 -11.72
C ASP A 25 -5.03 -8.65 -12.37
N ALA A 26 -6.25 -8.13 -12.22
CA ALA A 26 -6.62 -6.81 -12.73
C ALA A 26 -5.79 -5.69 -12.08
N HIS A 27 -5.50 -5.79 -10.78
CA HIS A 27 -4.73 -4.79 -10.03
C HIS A 27 -3.23 -4.91 -10.27
N TYR A 28 -2.66 -6.12 -10.26
CA TYR A 28 -1.23 -6.38 -10.46
C TYR A 28 -0.81 -6.38 -11.94
N SER A 29 -1.38 -7.28 -12.73
CA SER A 29 -1.02 -7.45 -14.15
C SER A 29 -1.65 -6.36 -15.03
N GLY A 30 -2.76 -5.75 -14.59
CA GLY A 30 -3.39 -4.62 -15.26
C GLY A 30 -2.80 -3.28 -14.81
N TYR A 31 -3.22 -2.80 -13.65
CA TYR A 31 -2.92 -1.43 -13.20
C TYR A 31 -1.44 -1.21 -12.87
N HIS A 32 -0.86 -2.01 -11.96
CA HIS A 32 0.55 -1.83 -11.55
C HIS A 32 1.52 -1.96 -12.74
N LEU A 33 1.31 -2.95 -13.62
CA LEU A 33 2.10 -3.09 -14.85
C LEU A 33 1.96 -1.88 -15.78
N ALA A 34 0.75 -1.33 -15.95
CA ALA A 34 0.53 -0.15 -16.79
C ALA A 34 1.28 1.08 -16.24
N CYS A 35 1.29 1.28 -14.91
CA CYS A 35 2.06 2.35 -14.26
C CYS A 35 3.57 2.21 -14.56
N ILE A 36 4.12 1.00 -14.46
CA ILE A 36 5.53 0.72 -14.78
C ILE A 36 5.84 1.00 -16.25
N GLN A 37 4.98 0.57 -17.17
CA GLN A 37 5.16 0.80 -18.61
C GLN A 37 5.14 2.30 -18.95
N ARG A 38 4.22 3.05 -18.34
CA ARG A 38 4.12 4.50 -18.53
C ARG A 38 5.33 5.23 -17.93
N LEU A 39 5.77 4.83 -16.73
CA LEU A 39 6.97 5.39 -16.09
C LEU A 39 8.20 5.19 -16.98
N ASN A 40 8.44 3.96 -17.44
CA ASN A 40 9.57 3.64 -18.32
C ASN A 40 9.54 4.46 -19.63
N THR A 41 8.36 4.58 -20.25
CA THR A 41 8.20 5.39 -21.47
C THR A 41 8.56 6.85 -21.21
N ARG A 42 8.13 7.42 -20.07
CA ARG A 42 8.44 8.81 -19.70
C ARG A 42 9.94 9.01 -19.44
N LEU A 43 10.57 8.07 -18.75
CA LEU A 43 12.01 8.10 -18.45
C LEU A 43 12.85 8.00 -19.73
N GLU A 44 12.46 7.19 -20.71
CA GLU A 44 13.15 7.10 -22.00
C GLU A 44 13.12 8.43 -22.78
N CYS A 45 12.04 9.20 -22.68
CA CYS A 45 11.93 10.50 -23.34
C CYS A 45 12.84 11.58 -22.75
N LEU A 46 13.04 11.56 -21.42
CA LEU A 46 13.75 12.62 -20.70
C LEU A 46 15.19 12.24 -20.33
N ASN A 47 15.50 10.94 -20.31
CA ASN A 47 16.78 10.35 -19.93
C ASN A 47 17.37 10.91 -18.62
N PRO A 48 16.60 10.97 -17.50
CA PRO A 48 17.11 11.42 -16.22
C PRO A 48 18.05 10.37 -15.60
N THR A 49 18.92 10.81 -14.69
CA THR A 49 19.73 9.92 -13.85
C THR A 49 18.98 9.63 -12.56
N ALA A 50 18.59 8.38 -12.35
CA ALA A 50 18.08 7.85 -11.09
C ALA A 50 18.42 6.37 -11.00
N ASP A 51 18.67 5.86 -9.80
CA ASP A 51 19.02 4.48 -9.50
C ASP A 51 17.87 3.71 -8.82
N SER A 52 16.82 4.41 -8.37
CA SER A 52 15.69 3.83 -7.63
C SER A 52 14.35 4.56 -7.90
N LEU A 53 13.23 3.98 -7.47
CA LEU A 53 11.91 4.66 -7.51
C LEU A 53 11.89 5.81 -6.50
N GLU A 54 12.54 5.63 -5.36
CA GLU A 54 12.65 6.60 -4.27
C GLU A 54 13.29 7.90 -4.74
N GLU A 55 14.38 7.83 -5.52
CA GLU A 55 15.01 9.02 -6.12
C GLU A 55 14.10 9.75 -7.11
N LEU A 56 13.14 9.04 -7.73
CA LEU A 56 12.20 9.63 -8.68
C LEU A 56 11.02 10.31 -7.99
N LEU A 57 10.81 10.11 -6.69
CA LEU A 57 9.74 10.77 -5.93
C LEU A 57 9.95 12.29 -5.87
N ASP A 58 11.20 12.74 -5.90
CA ASP A 58 11.60 14.16 -5.88
C ASP A 58 11.81 14.74 -7.30
N SER A 59 11.39 14.02 -8.34
CA SER A 59 11.52 14.47 -9.73
C SER A 59 10.80 15.81 -9.95
N THR A 60 11.43 16.70 -10.73
CA THR A 60 10.80 17.95 -11.16
C THR A 60 9.74 17.77 -12.24
N ASP A 61 9.62 16.55 -12.77
CA ASP A 61 8.53 16.15 -13.67
C ASP A 61 7.43 15.48 -12.85
N ASP A 62 6.29 16.17 -12.72
CA ASP A 62 5.15 15.72 -11.91
C ASP A 62 4.62 14.34 -12.32
N GLU A 63 4.70 13.99 -13.62
CA GLU A 63 4.24 12.70 -14.12
C GLU A 63 5.21 11.58 -13.70
N ILE A 64 6.52 11.83 -13.75
CA ILE A 64 7.53 10.89 -13.22
C ILE A 64 7.34 10.69 -11.72
N ALA A 65 7.24 11.77 -10.95
CA ALA A 65 7.09 11.68 -9.49
C ALA A 65 5.82 10.91 -9.11
N TYR A 66 4.70 11.21 -9.76
CA TYR A 66 3.43 10.51 -9.57
C TYR A 66 3.51 9.02 -9.93
N LEU A 67 4.05 8.68 -11.10
CA LEU A 67 4.13 7.28 -11.54
C LEU A 67 5.12 6.47 -10.70
N ALA A 68 6.24 7.07 -10.29
CA ALA A 68 7.18 6.44 -9.38
C ALA A 68 6.52 6.11 -8.04
N ALA A 69 5.74 7.05 -7.50
CA ALA A 69 4.97 6.83 -6.28
C ALA A 69 3.93 5.72 -6.44
N GLU A 70 3.16 5.70 -7.53
CA GLU A 70 2.19 4.64 -7.80
C GLU A 70 2.84 3.25 -7.92
N VAL A 71 3.96 3.13 -8.63
CA VAL A 71 4.70 1.86 -8.74
C VAL A 71 5.21 1.43 -7.36
N TRP A 72 5.78 2.36 -6.59
CA TRP A 72 6.29 2.07 -5.26
C TRP A 72 5.17 1.64 -4.29
N ASN A 73 4.07 2.38 -4.26
CA ASN A 73 2.91 2.11 -3.41
C ASN A 73 2.35 0.70 -3.66
N HIS A 74 2.21 0.32 -4.94
CA HIS A 74 1.71 -1.02 -5.29
C HIS A 74 2.71 -2.11 -4.93
N ALA A 75 4.01 -1.93 -5.20
CA ALA A 75 5.03 -2.89 -4.77
C ALA A 75 4.98 -3.11 -3.25
N PHE A 76 4.83 -2.04 -2.47
CA PHE A 76 4.68 -2.10 -1.02
C PHE A 76 3.38 -2.79 -0.58
N TYR A 77 2.25 -2.44 -1.19
CA TYR A 77 0.93 -3.02 -0.92
C TYR A 77 0.90 -4.55 -1.01
N TRP A 78 1.50 -5.12 -2.05
CA TRP A 78 1.50 -6.59 -2.21
C TRP A 78 2.20 -7.30 -1.05
N HIS A 79 3.24 -6.68 -0.47
CA HIS A 79 3.94 -7.20 0.71
C HIS A 79 3.18 -6.93 2.02
N CYS A 80 2.37 -5.87 2.09
CA CYS A 80 1.46 -5.63 3.21
C CYS A 80 0.36 -6.68 3.35
N LEU A 81 0.14 -7.50 2.33
CA LEU A 81 -0.81 -8.60 2.36
C LEU A 81 -0.10 -9.94 2.49
N THR A 82 -0.77 -10.92 3.09
CA THR A 82 -0.31 -12.30 3.15
C THR A 82 -1.48 -13.27 3.17
N PRO A 83 -1.35 -14.40 2.46
CA PRO A 83 -2.28 -15.51 2.60
C PRO A 83 -2.07 -16.31 3.90
N TRP A 84 -0.97 -16.06 4.62
CA TRP A 84 -0.49 -16.97 5.68
C TRP A 84 -0.95 -16.59 7.09
N GLY A 85 -1.95 -15.71 7.22
CA GLY A 85 -2.81 -15.68 8.40
C GLY A 85 -2.12 -15.49 9.75
N ASN A 86 -0.92 -14.89 9.81
CA ASN A 86 -0.48 -14.33 11.08
C ASN A 86 -1.38 -13.13 11.33
N THR A 87 -2.44 -13.33 12.13
CA THR A 87 -3.47 -12.32 12.39
C THR A 87 -3.07 -11.34 13.49
N THR A 88 -1.90 -11.54 14.09
CA THR A 88 -1.44 -10.74 15.22
C THR A 88 -0.02 -10.21 15.04
N PRO A 89 0.24 -8.95 15.41
CA PRO A 89 1.59 -8.37 15.43
C PRO A 89 2.49 -9.05 16.46
N ALA A 90 3.80 -9.02 16.20
CA ALA A 90 4.82 -9.41 17.16
C ALA A 90 4.71 -8.58 18.45
N ALA A 91 5.19 -9.10 19.58
CA ALA A 91 4.93 -8.55 20.91
C ALA A 91 5.27 -7.06 21.06
N GLU A 92 6.40 -6.61 20.49
CA GLU A 92 6.82 -5.21 20.53
C GLU A 92 5.89 -4.30 19.71
N LEU A 93 5.63 -4.66 18.45
CA LEU A 93 4.68 -3.94 17.59
C LEU A 93 3.27 -3.95 18.18
N LYS A 94 2.85 -5.04 18.84
CA LYS A 94 1.58 -5.11 19.53
C LYS A 94 1.51 -4.10 20.68
N ALA A 95 2.59 -3.97 21.47
CA ALA A 95 2.64 -3.00 22.56
C ALA A 95 2.55 -1.55 22.02
N ASP A 96 3.23 -1.25 20.91
CA ASP A 96 3.12 0.05 20.25
C ASP A 96 1.69 0.33 19.75
N ILE A 97 1.04 -0.68 19.15
CA ILE A 97 -0.35 -0.60 18.71
C ILE A 97 -1.29 -0.38 19.89
N ASP A 98 -1.13 -1.14 20.98
CA ASP A 98 -1.94 -0.99 22.18
C ASP A 98 -1.71 0.41 22.81
N GLY A 99 -0.49 0.94 22.76
CA GLY A 99 -0.16 2.28 23.25
C GLY A 99 -0.77 3.41 22.42
N ALA A 100 -0.79 3.28 21.10
CA ALA A 100 -1.32 4.30 20.19
C ALA A 100 -2.84 4.24 20.03
N PHE A 101 -3.42 3.04 20.01
CA PHE A 101 -4.82 2.80 19.65
C PHE A 101 -5.64 2.10 20.74
N GLY A 102 -5.04 1.84 21.91
CA GLY A 102 -5.66 1.16 23.06
C GLY A 102 -5.73 -0.36 22.93
N SER A 103 -5.84 -0.90 21.71
CA SER A 103 -5.76 -2.33 21.41
C SER A 103 -5.60 -2.55 19.89
N LEU A 104 -5.25 -3.78 19.49
CA LEU A 104 -5.32 -4.19 18.07
C LEU A 104 -6.73 -3.98 17.46
N ALA A 105 -7.78 -4.28 18.21
CA ALA A 105 -9.15 -4.02 17.77
C ALA A 105 -9.43 -2.51 17.60
N GLY A 106 -8.88 -1.69 18.51
CA GLY A 106 -8.91 -0.23 18.42
C GLY A 106 -8.19 0.29 17.17
N PHE A 107 -7.05 -0.30 16.82
CA PHE A 107 -6.35 -0.01 15.57
C PHE A 107 -7.21 -0.34 14.36
N HIS A 108 -7.77 -1.55 14.25
CA HIS A 108 -8.62 -1.92 13.10
C HIS A 108 -9.82 -0.99 12.95
N GLN A 109 -10.46 -0.60 14.07
CA GLN A 109 -11.58 0.34 14.05
C GLN A 109 -11.15 1.72 13.57
N ALA A 110 -10.03 2.26 14.08
CA ALA A 110 -9.52 3.56 13.67
C ALA A 110 -9.09 3.56 12.20
N PHE A 111 -8.41 2.50 11.74
CA PHE A 111 -7.96 2.33 10.37
C PHE A 111 -9.14 2.28 9.41
N LYS A 112 -10.13 1.42 9.68
CA LYS A 112 -11.35 1.33 8.86
C LYS A 112 -12.11 2.66 8.83
N THR A 113 -12.26 3.33 9.97
CA THR A 113 -12.96 4.63 10.06
C THR A 113 -12.27 5.68 9.19
N SER A 114 -10.94 5.79 9.27
CA SER A 114 -10.17 6.74 8.45
C SER A 114 -10.25 6.41 6.95
N ALA A 115 -10.20 5.13 6.58
CA ALA A 115 -10.30 4.71 5.18
C ALA A 115 -11.67 4.99 4.56
N LEU A 116 -12.75 4.84 5.33
CA LEU A 116 -14.10 5.17 4.90
C LEU A 116 -14.34 6.68 4.80
N ALA A 117 -13.69 7.47 5.66
CA ALA A 117 -13.77 8.92 5.63
C ALA A 117 -12.99 9.54 4.45
N HIS A 118 -12.05 8.80 3.86
CA HIS A 118 -11.27 9.25 2.71
C HIS A 118 -12.15 9.39 1.46
N ILE A 119 -12.15 10.56 0.84
CA ILE A 119 -12.98 10.87 -0.32
C ILE A 119 -12.15 10.78 -1.59
N GLY A 120 -12.63 10.01 -2.55
CA GLY A 120 -11.97 9.81 -3.84
C GLY A 120 -10.93 8.70 -3.79
N SER A 121 -9.93 8.86 -4.66
CA SER A 121 -8.81 7.96 -4.86
C SER A 121 -7.66 8.29 -3.91
N GLY A 122 -7.01 7.26 -3.39
CA GLY A 122 -5.90 7.45 -2.49
C GLY A 122 -5.48 6.18 -1.77
N TRP A 123 -4.82 6.37 -0.63
CA TRP A 123 -4.23 5.30 0.15
C TRP A 123 -4.42 5.59 1.64
N ILE A 124 -4.52 4.52 2.44
CA ILE A 124 -4.41 4.60 3.90
C ILE A 124 -3.13 3.93 4.37
N TRP A 125 -2.48 4.56 5.34
CA TRP A 125 -1.19 4.16 5.84
C TRP A 125 -1.17 4.03 7.35
N LEU A 126 -0.46 3.02 7.84
CA LEU A 126 0.11 3.04 9.18
C LEU A 126 1.57 3.49 9.03
N ILE A 127 1.95 4.54 9.74
CA ILE A 127 3.31 5.08 9.75
C ILE A 127 3.83 5.15 11.19
N ARG A 128 5.16 5.25 11.33
CA ARG A 128 5.77 5.80 12.52
C ARG A 128 6.10 7.27 12.25
N ASN A 129 5.50 8.18 13.01
CA ASN A 129 5.74 9.61 12.83
C ASN A 129 7.13 10.02 13.35
N HIS A 130 7.51 11.29 13.18
CA HIS A 130 8.82 11.79 13.62
C HIS A 130 9.05 11.72 15.14
N ASP A 131 7.98 11.67 15.93
CA ASP A 131 8.04 11.49 17.39
C ASP A 131 8.17 10.01 17.80
N GLY A 132 8.23 9.10 16.82
CA GLY A 132 8.32 7.67 17.04
C GLY A 132 6.98 7.00 17.35
N GLN A 133 5.84 7.69 17.24
CA GLN A 133 4.52 7.14 17.56
C GLN A 133 3.83 6.57 16.30
N LEU A 134 3.14 5.44 16.46
CA LEU A 134 2.29 4.90 15.41
C LEU A 134 1.12 5.82 15.12
N THR A 135 0.93 6.16 13.85
CA THR A 135 -0.11 7.09 13.38
C THR A 135 -0.77 6.55 12.11
N ILE A 136 -2.08 6.76 11.98
CA ILE A 136 -2.82 6.47 10.77
C ILE A 136 -2.97 7.76 9.97
N ILE A 137 -2.61 7.72 8.69
CA ILE A 137 -2.80 8.84 7.76
C ILE A 137 -3.43 8.34 6.46
N THR A 138 -4.02 9.26 5.70
CA THR A 138 -4.46 8.99 4.33
C THR A 138 -3.80 9.95 3.37
N THR A 139 -3.50 9.51 2.16
CA THR A 139 -2.95 10.35 1.09
C THR A 139 -3.87 10.30 -0.12
N ASN A 140 -3.92 11.39 -0.89
CA ASN A 140 -4.74 11.47 -2.09
C ASN A 140 -3.97 10.94 -3.29
N ASP A 141 -4.70 10.39 -4.25
CA ASP A 141 -4.18 9.88 -5.51
C ASP A 141 -3.03 8.89 -5.32
N GLY A 142 -1.84 9.20 -5.84
CA GLY A 142 -0.64 8.37 -5.72
C GLY A 142 0.38 8.87 -4.70
N GLN A 143 0.02 9.89 -3.90
CA GLN A 143 0.95 10.43 -2.91
C GLN A 143 1.36 9.33 -1.90
N ALA A 144 2.65 9.26 -1.61
CA ALA A 144 3.22 8.31 -0.67
C ALA A 144 3.85 9.06 0.53
N PRO A 145 3.73 8.54 1.78
CA PRO A 145 4.45 9.11 2.93
C PRO A 145 5.97 9.13 2.71
N LEU A 146 6.48 8.23 1.87
CA LEU A 146 7.90 8.13 1.55
C LEU A 146 8.46 9.40 0.90
N ALA A 147 7.66 10.11 0.09
CA ALA A 147 8.04 11.40 -0.49
C ALA A 147 8.22 12.51 0.58
N GLN A 148 7.81 12.26 1.82
CA GLN A 148 8.02 13.14 2.97
C GLN A 148 9.12 12.61 3.90
N GLY A 149 9.89 11.62 3.46
CA GLY A 149 10.92 10.95 4.27
C GLY A 149 10.35 10.06 5.38
N ILE A 150 9.07 9.70 5.30
CA ILE A 150 8.39 8.83 6.28
C ILE A 150 8.26 7.44 5.68
N LYS A 151 8.93 6.46 6.29
CA LYS A 151 8.79 5.05 5.89
C LYS A 151 7.45 4.49 6.41
N PRO A 152 6.55 4.04 5.54
CA PRO A 152 5.29 3.43 5.97
C PRO A 152 5.51 1.99 6.48
N LEU A 153 4.56 1.52 7.29
CA LEU A 153 4.51 0.17 7.86
C LEU A 153 3.41 -0.67 7.21
N ILE A 154 2.26 -0.06 6.95
CA ILE A 154 1.13 -0.63 6.18
C ILE A 154 0.71 0.39 5.14
N GLY A 155 0.39 -0.06 3.93
CA GLY A 155 -0.27 0.72 2.89
C GLY A 155 -1.39 -0.10 2.28
N ILE A 156 -2.63 0.40 2.31
CA ILE A 156 -3.80 -0.24 1.68
C ILE A 156 -4.39 0.72 0.64
N ASP A 157 -4.61 0.20 -0.55
CA ASP A 157 -5.14 0.93 -1.69
C ASP A 157 -6.62 1.28 -1.47
N LEU A 158 -6.95 2.57 -1.60
CA LEU A 158 -8.31 3.13 -1.52
C LEU A 158 -8.80 3.65 -2.89
N TRP A 159 -8.17 3.27 -3.99
CA TRP A 159 -8.70 3.42 -5.34
C TRP A 159 -9.74 2.34 -5.65
N GLU A 160 -10.84 2.69 -6.32
CA GLU A 160 -11.91 1.73 -6.63
C GLU A 160 -11.41 0.50 -7.38
N HIS A 161 -10.38 0.65 -8.23
CA HIS A 161 -9.77 -0.49 -8.93
C HIS A 161 -9.19 -1.55 -8.00
N ALA A 162 -9.00 -1.31 -6.71
CA ALA A 162 -8.45 -2.30 -5.78
C ALA A 162 -9.52 -3.30 -5.30
N TRP A 163 -10.81 -2.98 -5.44
CA TRP A 163 -11.89 -3.83 -4.91
C TRP A 163 -13.15 -3.92 -5.77
N TYR A 164 -13.35 -3.03 -6.74
CA TYR A 164 -14.66 -2.88 -7.40
C TYR A 164 -15.13 -4.16 -8.09
N LEU A 165 -14.20 -4.99 -8.59
CA LEU A 165 -14.56 -6.26 -9.23
C LEU A 165 -15.21 -7.24 -8.24
N ASP A 166 -14.75 -7.26 -7.00
CA ASP A 166 -15.23 -8.18 -5.96
C ASP A 166 -16.36 -7.57 -5.11
N PHE A 167 -16.32 -6.27 -4.84
CA PHE A 167 -17.17 -5.60 -3.84
C PHE A 167 -18.01 -4.43 -4.38
N GLN A 168 -17.80 -4.03 -5.65
CA GLN A 168 -18.45 -2.89 -6.30
C GLN A 168 -18.31 -1.61 -5.43
N ASN A 169 -19.43 -0.98 -5.08
CA ASN A 169 -19.45 0.24 -4.27
C ASN A 169 -19.25 -0.01 -2.76
N ASN A 170 -19.10 -1.26 -2.32
CA ASN A 170 -19.00 -1.61 -0.92
C ASN A 170 -17.55 -1.62 -0.41
N ARG A 171 -16.95 -0.42 -0.30
CA ARG A 171 -15.61 -0.23 0.28
C ARG A 171 -15.52 -0.79 1.72
N ASP A 172 -16.62 -0.73 2.48
CA ASP A 172 -16.67 -1.25 3.86
C ASP A 172 -16.36 -2.75 3.92
N ALA A 173 -16.98 -3.54 3.04
CA ALA A 173 -16.74 -4.97 2.95
C ALA A 173 -15.33 -5.31 2.47
N TYR A 174 -14.77 -4.52 1.53
CA TYR A 174 -13.37 -4.65 1.13
C TYR A 174 -12.43 -4.42 2.31
N LEU A 175 -12.65 -3.37 3.11
CA LEU A 175 -11.83 -3.06 4.27
C LEU A 175 -11.91 -4.16 5.35
N ASP A 176 -13.08 -4.76 5.54
CA ASP A 176 -13.21 -5.92 6.42
C ASP A 176 -12.41 -7.11 5.90
N ALA A 177 -12.51 -7.43 4.60
CA ALA A 177 -11.78 -8.53 3.99
C ALA A 177 -10.27 -8.32 4.04
N ILE A 178 -9.78 -7.15 3.60
CA ILE A 178 -8.35 -6.84 3.54
C ILE A 178 -7.70 -6.79 4.92
N SER A 179 -8.45 -6.42 5.97
CA SER A 179 -7.94 -6.37 7.35
C SER A 179 -7.48 -7.74 7.86
N THR A 180 -8.07 -8.82 7.33
CA THR A 180 -7.70 -10.21 7.67
C THR A 180 -6.44 -10.69 6.96
N LEU A 181 -6.05 -10.00 5.89
CA LEU A 181 -4.88 -10.32 5.06
C LEU A 181 -3.64 -9.53 5.47
N ILE A 182 -3.70 -8.66 6.48
CA ILE A 182 -2.55 -7.84 6.87
C ILE A 182 -1.37 -8.74 7.26
N ASN A 183 -0.24 -8.51 6.59
CA ASN A 183 1.02 -9.22 6.81
C ASN A 183 1.80 -8.61 7.97
N TRP A 184 1.41 -8.95 9.19
CA TRP A 184 2.07 -8.44 10.39
C TRP A 184 3.56 -8.77 10.50
N ASP A 185 4.05 -9.82 9.83
CA ASP A 185 5.49 -10.11 9.77
C ASP A 185 6.23 -9.05 8.95
N PHE A 186 5.69 -8.66 7.80
CA PHE A 186 6.23 -7.57 6.99
C PHE A 186 6.15 -6.22 7.71
N VAL A 187 5.04 -5.96 8.43
CA VAL A 187 4.92 -4.75 9.27
C VAL A 187 6.02 -4.73 10.34
N THR A 188 6.26 -5.86 11.00
CA THR A 188 7.30 -6.01 12.02
C THR A 188 8.70 -5.78 11.45
N LEU A 189 9.00 -6.34 10.27
CA LEU A 189 10.28 -6.13 9.58
C LEU A 189 10.53 -4.65 9.24
N ASN A 190 9.48 -3.88 8.98
CA ASN A 190 9.58 -2.46 8.68
C ASN A 190 9.53 -1.55 9.92
N ASN A 191 9.23 -2.10 11.10
CA ASN A 191 9.02 -1.34 12.34
C ASN A 191 10.32 -0.88 13.02
N GLY A 192 11.47 -1.35 12.56
CA GLY A 192 12.81 -1.01 13.06
C GLY A 192 13.55 0.01 12.23
#